data_AF-A0A161M4Z2-F1
#
_entry.id   AF-A0A161M4Z2-F1
#
_cell.length_a   1.000
_cell.length_b   1.000
_cell.length_c   1.000
_cell.angle_alpha   90.00
_cell.angle_beta   90.00
_cell.angle_gamma   90.00
#
_symmetry.space_group_name_H-M   'P 1'
#
loop_
_entity.id
_entity.type
_entity.pdbx_description
1 polymer ?
#
loop_
_entity_poly.entity_id
_entity_poly.type
_entity_poly.pdbx_seq_one_letter_code
_entity_poly.pdbx_strand_id
1 'polypeptide(L)'
;NIMWCNPRWVGLFPLERRSIYKLRNHLIFINTQTFHIESNIQAIDKVVDNSNGAAREVYTIMHTTHETQTDTPHIMGYWLNWFMTKLDPDVGTKINNHLTLKFLNQHIGIPPTVADSDLYLEKYKKIILKEHLCTQKCQRENYKLFYYHFQLLYRNS
;
A
#
# COMPACT_ATOMS: atom_id res chain seq x y z
N ASN A 1 5.70 -11.66 7.44
CA ASN A 1 5.84 -11.45 5.99
C ASN A 1 5.20 -10.13 5.63
N ILE A 2 6.01 -9.14 5.28
CA ILE A 2 5.56 -7.83 4.80
C ILE A 2 5.47 -7.95 3.27
N MET A 3 4.32 -7.65 2.68
CA MET A 3 4.11 -7.75 1.24
C MET A 3 4.17 -6.35 0.61
N TRP A 4 5.20 -6.11 -0.20
CA TRP A 4 5.40 -4.88 -0.96
C TRP A 4 4.87 -5.04 -2.39
N CYS A 5 4.22 -4.01 -2.93
CA CYS A 5 3.65 -4.02 -4.28
C CYS A 5 4.64 -3.41 -5.30
N ASN A 6 4.89 -4.05 -6.45
CA ASN A 6 5.78 -3.58 -7.55
C ASN A 6 5.17 -3.93 -8.93
N PRO A 7 5.04 -3.00 -9.91
CA PRO A 7 4.39 -3.25 -11.19
C PRO A 7 5.13 -4.22 -12.11
N ARG A 8 6.39 -4.56 -11.83
CA ARG A 8 7.11 -5.58 -12.59
C ARG A 8 7.22 -6.93 -11.88
N TRP A 9 7.00 -6.99 -10.55
CA TRP A 9 7.25 -8.23 -9.81
C TRP A 9 6.30 -8.58 -8.65
N VAL A 10 5.40 -7.71 -8.18
CA VAL A 10 4.30 -8.13 -7.29
C VAL A 10 3.13 -7.13 -7.40
N GLY A 11 2.26 -7.28 -8.41
CA GLY A 11 0.83 -7.09 -8.16
C GLY A 11 0.30 -8.37 -7.52
N LEU A 12 -0.89 -8.42 -6.92
CA LEU A 12 -1.47 -9.71 -6.48
C LEU A 12 -1.71 -10.71 -7.65
N PHE A 13 -1.27 -10.40 -8.87
CA PHE A 13 -1.39 -11.19 -10.09
C PHE A 13 -0.80 -12.62 -10.02
N PRO A 14 0.36 -12.90 -9.38
CA PRO A 14 0.83 -14.28 -9.22
C PRO A 14 0.11 -15.07 -8.11
N LEU A 15 -0.88 -14.49 -7.43
CA LEU A 15 -1.66 -15.23 -6.41
C LEU A 15 -2.75 -16.12 -7.00
N GLU A 16 -2.72 -16.36 -8.31
CA GLU A 16 -3.57 -17.37 -8.91
C GLU A 16 -3.25 -18.76 -8.34
N ARG A 17 -4.27 -19.27 -7.63
CA ARG A 17 -4.62 -20.68 -7.45
C ARG A 17 -3.99 -21.37 -6.23
N ARG A 18 -4.78 -21.35 -5.13
CA ARG A 18 -4.99 -22.40 -4.10
C ARG A 18 -4.42 -22.17 -2.69
N SER A 19 -3.56 -21.18 -2.44
CA SER A 19 -2.89 -21.03 -1.13
C SER A 19 -3.28 -19.79 -0.31
N ILE A 20 -3.83 -18.73 -0.91
CA ILE A 20 -4.14 -17.46 -0.21
C ILE A 20 -5.14 -17.62 0.93
N TYR A 21 -6.12 -18.52 0.80
CA TYR A 21 -7.13 -18.78 1.82
C TYR A 21 -6.59 -19.55 3.04
N LYS A 22 -5.35 -20.04 2.96
CA LYS A 22 -4.70 -20.81 4.04
C LYS A 22 -3.68 -19.98 4.83
N LEU A 23 -3.57 -18.67 4.57
CA LEU A 23 -2.64 -17.81 5.28
C LEU A 23 -3.10 -17.61 6.73
N ARG A 24 -2.46 -18.33 7.66
CA ARG A 24 -2.71 -18.20 9.11
C ARG A 24 -1.93 -17.07 9.77
N ASN A 25 -0.93 -16.51 9.09
CA ASN A 25 -0.08 -15.46 9.64
C ASN A 25 -0.79 -14.11 9.60
N HIS A 26 -0.47 -13.19 10.51
CA HIS A 26 -0.89 -11.79 10.44
C HIS A 26 -0.32 -11.11 9.18
N LEU A 27 -1.10 -10.23 8.54
CA LEU A 27 -0.68 -9.47 7.37
C LEU A 27 -1.00 -7.99 7.50
N ILE A 28 -0.09 -7.16 6.98
CA ILE A 28 -0.27 -5.73 6.77
C ILE A 28 -0.08 -5.41 5.28
N PHE A 29 -1.00 -4.64 4.74
CA PHE A 29 -0.94 -4.05 3.41
C PHE A 29 -0.71 -2.54 3.57
N ILE A 30 0.42 -2.05 3.06
CA ILE A 30 0.73 -0.63 3.02
C ILE A 30 0.74 -0.22 1.56
N ASN A 31 -0.25 0.57 1.18
CA ASN A 31 -0.60 0.89 -0.18
C ASN A 31 -0.26 2.35 -0.50
N THR A 32 0.01 2.61 -1.77
CA THR A 32 0.21 3.95 -2.30
C THR A 32 -1.03 4.38 -3.10
N GLN A 33 -1.45 5.65 -2.96
CA GLN A 33 -2.67 6.17 -3.58
C GLN A 33 -2.85 5.82 -5.08
N THR A 34 -1.81 5.93 -5.91
CA THR A 34 -1.98 5.82 -7.38
C THR A 34 -1.77 4.43 -7.96
N PHE A 35 -1.47 3.42 -7.15
CA PHE A 35 -1.00 2.12 -7.67
C PHE A 35 -2.11 1.07 -7.83
N HIS A 36 -3.28 1.27 -7.23
CA HIS A 36 -4.32 0.23 -7.23
C HIS A 36 -5.19 0.24 -8.49
N ILE A 37 -5.26 -0.92 -9.12
CA ILE A 37 -6.32 -1.28 -10.08
C ILE A 37 -7.41 -2.07 -9.36
N GLU A 38 -8.65 -2.02 -9.86
CA GLU A 38 -9.83 -2.64 -9.22
C GLU A 38 -9.62 -4.13 -8.91
N SER A 39 -9.00 -4.88 -9.82
CA SER A 39 -8.69 -6.30 -9.63
C SER A 39 -7.72 -6.56 -8.46
N ASN A 40 -6.78 -5.65 -8.19
CA ASN A 40 -5.85 -5.77 -7.08
C ASN A 40 -6.55 -5.55 -5.74
N ILE A 41 -7.46 -4.57 -5.67
CA ILE A 41 -8.27 -4.30 -4.48
C ILE A 41 -9.15 -5.51 -4.16
N GLN A 42 -9.88 -6.03 -5.16
CA GLN A 42 -10.71 -7.22 -4.99
C GLN A 42 -9.93 -8.46 -4.50
N ALA A 43 -8.65 -8.58 -4.87
CA ALA A 43 -7.79 -9.65 -4.37
C ALA A 43 -7.39 -9.43 -2.91
N ILE A 44 -7.09 -8.18 -2.51
CA ILE A 44 -6.82 -7.83 -1.11
C ILE A 44 -8.07 -8.06 -0.25
N ASP A 45 -9.24 -7.61 -0.71
CA ASP A 45 -10.53 -7.83 -0.04
C ASP A 45 -10.73 -9.31 0.31
N LYS A 46 -10.52 -10.20 -0.68
CA LYS A 46 -10.62 -11.65 -0.47
C LYS A 46 -9.66 -12.17 0.58
N VAL A 47 -8.45 -11.62 0.71
CA VAL A 47 -7.46 -12.05 1.73
C VAL A 47 -7.81 -11.50 3.11
N VAL A 48 -8.39 -10.30 3.17
CA VAL A 48 -8.84 -9.66 4.41
C VAL A 48 -10.06 -10.38 4.98
N ASP A 49 -11.06 -10.67 4.13
CA ASP A 49 -12.29 -11.39 4.51
C ASP A 49 -12.00 -12.81 5.01
N ASN A 50 -11.02 -13.48 4.38
CA ASN A 50 -10.59 -14.84 4.76
C ASN A 50 -9.44 -14.81 5.78
N SER A 51 -9.62 -14.07 6.87
CA SER A 51 -8.62 -13.89 7.91
C SER A 51 -8.36 -15.14 8.75
N ASN A 52 -9.32 -16.06 8.87
CA ASN A 52 -9.24 -17.26 9.72
C ASN A 52 -8.72 -16.96 11.16
N GLY A 53 -9.11 -15.81 11.72
CA GLY A 53 -8.68 -15.34 13.05
C GLY A 53 -7.34 -14.58 13.07
N ALA A 54 -6.65 -14.43 11.94
CA ALA A 54 -5.42 -13.64 11.85
C ALA A 54 -5.70 -12.17 11.55
N ALA A 55 -5.03 -11.25 12.23
CA ALA A 55 -5.10 -9.82 11.92
C ALA A 55 -4.73 -9.50 10.45
N ARG A 56 -5.53 -8.62 9.86
CA ARG A 56 -5.42 -8.11 8.49
C ARG A 56 -5.57 -6.59 8.53
N GLU A 57 -4.47 -5.88 8.37
CA GLU A 57 -4.50 -4.42 8.35
C GLU A 57 -4.22 -3.87 6.96
N VAL A 58 -4.98 -2.86 6.55
CA VAL A 58 -4.82 -2.19 5.26
C VAL A 58 -4.70 -0.70 5.48
N TYR A 59 -3.64 -0.12 4.95
CA TYR A 59 -3.36 1.30 4.99
C TYR A 59 -3.11 1.83 3.59
N THR A 60 -3.65 3.00 3.27
CA THR A 60 -3.33 3.75 2.05
C THR A 60 -2.69 5.08 2.45
N ILE A 61 -1.49 5.36 1.93
CA ILE A 61 -0.82 6.64 2.12
C ILE A 61 -1.22 7.57 0.97
N MET A 62 -1.74 8.75 1.32
CA MET A 62 -2.14 9.76 0.35
C MET A 62 -0.92 10.53 -0.18
N HIS A 63 -1.07 11.09 -1.38
CA HIS A 63 -0.02 11.84 -2.08
C HIS A 63 1.21 11.01 -2.49
N THR A 64 1.10 9.67 -2.53
CA THR A 64 2.21 8.78 -2.89
C THR A 64 2.01 8.10 -4.24
N THR A 65 3.11 7.90 -4.95
CA THR A 65 3.16 7.03 -6.14
C THR A 65 3.81 5.70 -5.78
N HIS A 66 3.82 4.76 -6.73
CA HIS A 66 4.50 3.49 -6.56
C HIS A 66 5.99 3.64 -6.17
N GLU A 67 6.65 4.69 -6.70
CA GLU A 67 8.06 4.98 -6.40
C GLU A 67 8.28 5.36 -4.93
N THR A 68 7.26 5.86 -4.21
CA THR A 68 7.41 6.21 -2.79
C THR A 68 7.81 5.00 -1.93
N GLN A 69 7.63 3.78 -2.45
CA GLN A 69 8.03 2.53 -1.79
C GLN A 69 9.43 2.04 -2.20
N THR A 70 10.16 2.78 -3.03
CA THR A 70 11.51 2.44 -3.48
C THR A 70 12.49 3.56 -3.12
N ASP A 71 13.79 3.29 -3.28
CA ASP A 71 14.84 4.30 -3.05
C ASP A 71 14.88 5.38 -4.14
N THR A 72 14.16 5.14 -5.24
CA THR A 72 14.13 6.00 -6.42
C THR A 72 13.90 7.48 -6.10
N PRO A 73 12.86 7.88 -5.33
CA PRO A 73 12.58 9.29 -5.10
C PRO A 73 13.65 10.01 -4.29
N HIS A 74 14.45 9.27 -3.51
CA HIS A 74 15.53 9.82 -2.70
C HIS A 74 16.80 10.07 -3.55
N ILE A 75 17.00 9.26 -4.59
CA ILE A 75 18.20 9.33 -5.44
C ILE A 75 17.94 10.21 -6.68
N MET A 76 16.83 9.96 -7.35
CA MET A 76 16.53 10.51 -8.68
C MET A 76 15.33 11.48 -8.67
N GLY A 77 14.67 11.65 -7.53
CA GLY A 77 13.38 12.32 -7.46
C GLY A 77 12.26 11.48 -8.09
N TYR A 78 11.05 12.04 -8.08
CA TYR A 78 9.89 11.38 -8.65
C TYR A 78 9.77 11.64 -10.15
N TRP A 79 9.60 10.59 -10.95
CA TRP A 79 9.33 10.73 -12.39
C TRP A 79 7.96 10.18 -12.81
N LEU A 80 7.24 9.46 -11.97
CA LEU A 80 5.85 9.08 -12.30
C LEU A 80 4.88 10.20 -11.94
N ASN A 81 3.83 10.35 -12.75
CA ASN A 81 2.70 11.26 -12.51
C ASN A 81 3.13 12.70 -12.13
N TRP A 82 3.63 13.46 -13.10
CA TRP A 82 4.17 14.81 -12.89
C TRP A 82 3.14 15.83 -12.41
N PHE A 83 1.84 15.61 -12.67
CA PHE A 83 0.76 16.56 -12.37
C PHE A 83 0.20 16.45 -10.94
N MET A 84 0.73 15.54 -10.13
CA MET A 84 0.28 15.31 -8.77
C MET A 84 1.27 15.91 -7.76
N THR A 85 0.74 16.59 -6.74
CA THR A 85 1.53 16.97 -5.56
C THR A 85 1.95 15.70 -4.83
N LYS A 86 3.26 15.47 -4.75
CA LYS A 86 3.84 14.27 -4.16
C LYS A 86 4.27 14.53 -2.73
N LEU A 87 4.07 13.52 -1.90
CA LEU A 87 4.59 13.50 -0.54
C LEU A 87 6.12 13.50 -0.59
N ASP A 88 6.73 14.23 0.34
CA ASP A 88 8.16 14.20 0.56
C ASP A 88 8.66 12.74 0.71
N PRO A 89 9.70 12.31 -0.02
CA PRO A 89 10.21 10.95 0.01
C PRO A 89 10.52 10.44 1.43
N ASP A 90 11.19 11.27 2.25
CA ASP A 90 11.56 10.88 3.60
C ASP A 90 10.33 10.68 4.48
N VAL A 91 9.32 11.54 4.31
CA VAL A 91 8.05 11.39 5.02
C VAL A 91 7.35 10.09 4.62
N GLY A 92 7.27 9.80 3.31
CA GLY A 92 6.66 8.57 2.80
C GLY A 92 7.34 7.31 3.34
N THR A 93 8.67 7.26 3.28
CA THR A 93 9.49 6.16 3.82
C THR A 93 9.28 6.00 5.32
N LYS A 94 9.35 7.09 6.08
CA LYS A 94 9.16 7.05 7.54
C LYS A 94 7.78 6.55 7.92
N ILE A 95 6.71 7.00 7.24
CA ILE A 95 5.35 6.47 7.49
C ILE A 95 5.32 4.96 7.29
N ASN A 96 5.85 4.48 6.17
CA ASN A 96 5.89 3.06 5.85
C ASN A 96 6.65 2.23 6.89
N ASN A 97 7.81 2.73 7.31
CA ASN A 97 8.63 2.12 8.34
C ASN A 97 7.93 2.12 9.71
N HIS A 98 7.31 3.23 10.12
CA HIS A 98 6.59 3.30 11.40
C HIS A 98 5.34 2.42 11.44
N LEU A 99 4.59 2.32 10.34
CA LEU A 99 3.48 1.37 10.21
C LEU A 99 3.98 -0.08 10.32
N THR A 100 5.09 -0.39 9.67
CA THR A 100 5.72 -1.71 9.73
C THR A 100 6.20 -2.05 11.14
N LEU A 101 6.92 -1.14 11.81
CA LEU A 101 7.41 -1.32 13.16
C LEU A 101 6.27 -1.50 14.17
N LYS A 102 5.20 -0.71 14.03
CA LYS A 102 4.00 -0.85 14.85
C LYS A 102 3.36 -2.23 14.68
N PHE A 103 3.21 -2.68 13.44
CA PHE A 103 2.66 -3.99 13.14
C PHE A 103 3.53 -5.14 13.68
N LEU A 104 4.85 -5.03 13.55
CA LEU A 104 5.78 -6.01 14.11
C LEU A 104 5.71 -6.03 15.64
N ASN A 105 5.69 -4.87 16.30
CA ASN A 105 5.56 -4.82 17.75
C ASN A 105 4.26 -5.50 18.22
N GLN A 106 3.14 -5.25 17.55
CA GLN A 106 1.84 -5.82 17.91
C GLN A 106 1.76 -7.35 17.76
N HIS A 107 2.45 -7.93 16.78
CA HIS A 107 2.30 -9.36 16.45
C HIS A 107 3.49 -10.24 16.82
N ILE A 108 4.69 -9.66 16.95
CA ILE A 108 5.92 -10.38 17.32
C ILE A 108 6.67 -9.74 18.50
N GLY A 109 6.20 -8.61 19.04
CA GLY A 109 6.81 -7.95 20.21
C GLY A 109 8.10 -7.18 19.91
N ILE A 110 8.41 -6.91 18.63
CA ILE A 110 9.66 -6.25 18.20
C ILE A 110 9.34 -5.04 17.31
N PRO A 111 9.89 -3.84 17.60
CA PRO A 111 10.75 -3.49 18.74
C PRO A 111 9.97 -3.47 20.07
N PRO A 112 10.61 -3.43 21.25
CA PRO A 112 9.93 -3.46 22.55
C PRO A 112 9.00 -2.25 22.81
N THR A 113 9.31 -1.12 22.18
CA THR A 113 8.50 0.10 22.25
C THR A 113 8.31 0.68 20.86
N VAL A 114 7.13 1.23 20.64
CA VAL A 114 6.74 1.92 19.40
C VAL A 114 6.18 3.32 19.68
N ALA A 115 6.48 3.89 20.85
CA ALA A 115 5.98 5.21 21.23
C ALA A 115 6.32 6.31 20.19
N ASP A 116 7.55 6.31 19.68
CA ASP A 116 7.98 7.23 18.62
C ASP A 116 7.19 7.00 17.33
N SER A 117 6.92 5.74 16.98
CA SER A 117 6.09 5.39 15.83
C SER A 117 4.65 5.86 16.02
N ASP A 118 4.07 5.71 17.21
CA ASP A 118 2.72 6.17 17.50
C ASP A 118 2.61 7.70 17.39
N LEU A 119 3.57 8.43 17.95
CA LEU A 119 3.64 9.89 17.84
C LEU A 119 3.78 10.33 16.37
N TYR A 120 4.66 9.67 15.62
CA TYR A 120 4.89 9.99 14.22
C TYR A 120 3.65 9.70 13.36
N LEU A 121 3.00 8.57 13.57
CA LEU A 121 1.80 8.19 12.82
C LEU A 121 0.61 9.10 13.17
N GLU A 122 0.44 9.51 14.43
CA GLU A 122 -0.61 10.47 14.80
C GLU A 122 -0.37 11.85 14.16
N LYS A 123 0.89 12.30 14.05
CA LYS A 123 1.24 13.55 13.33
C LYS A 123 0.78 13.51 11.86
N TYR A 124 0.89 12.37 11.19
CA TYR A 124 0.55 12.20 9.76
C TYR A 124 -0.79 11.49 9.52
N LYS A 125 -1.63 11.32 10.54
CA LYS A 125 -2.91 10.59 10.47
C LYS A 125 -3.86 11.09 9.38
N LYS A 126 -3.85 12.40 9.08
CA LYS A 126 -4.72 12.99 8.04
C LYS A 126 -4.42 12.49 6.63
N ILE A 127 -3.19 12.01 6.39
CA ILE A 127 -2.76 11.50 5.07
C ILE A 127 -2.65 9.96 5.06
N ILE A 128 -2.93 9.29 6.18
CA ILE A 128 -2.91 7.83 6.30
C ILE A 128 -4.36 7.36 6.45
N LEU A 129 -4.86 6.66 5.45
CA LEU A 129 -6.19 6.06 5.50
C LEU A 129 -6.05 4.62 6.02
N LYS A 130 -6.55 4.35 7.23
CA LYS A 130 -6.75 2.98 7.70
C LYS A 130 -8.08 2.49 7.14
N GLU A 131 -8.02 1.62 6.15
CA GLU A 131 -9.20 1.11 5.47
C GLU A 131 -9.64 -0.20 6.14
N HIS A 132 -10.83 -0.24 6.73
CA HIS A 132 -11.61 -1.47 6.70
C HIS A 132 -12.17 -1.52 5.28
N LEU A 133 -11.71 -2.45 4.45
CA LEU A 133 -12.13 -2.54 3.06
C LEU A 133 -13.62 -2.92 2.97
N CYS A 134 -14.46 -1.90 3.08
CA CYS A 134 -15.87 -1.92 2.74
C CYS A 134 -16.28 -0.49 2.36
N THR A 135 -16.07 -0.12 1.09
CA THR A 135 -17.12 0.38 0.19
C THR A 135 -16.46 1.01 -1.05
N GLN A 136 -16.75 0.38 -2.20
CA GLN A 136 -16.34 0.73 -3.57
C GLN A 136 -16.73 2.14 -4.06
N LYS A 137 -17.21 3.03 -3.18
CA LYS A 137 -17.68 4.38 -3.56
C LYS A 137 -16.61 5.46 -3.47
N CYS A 138 -15.57 5.33 -2.63
CA CYS A 138 -14.70 6.46 -2.30
C CYS A 138 -13.63 6.79 -3.36
N GLN A 139 -13.27 5.85 -4.22
CA GLN A 139 -12.09 6.02 -5.08
C GLN A 139 -12.40 6.08 -6.60
N ARG A 140 -13.68 5.98 -7.03
CA ARG A 140 -14.14 5.88 -8.44
C ARG A 140 -13.71 6.99 -9.41
N GLU A 141 -13.34 8.17 -8.93
CA GLU A 141 -13.10 9.31 -9.82
C GLU A 141 -11.64 9.43 -10.30
N ASN A 142 -10.66 8.86 -9.60
CA ASN A 142 -9.24 8.99 -9.98
C ASN A 142 -8.74 7.90 -10.96
N TYR A 143 -9.44 6.78 -11.09
CA TYR A 143 -8.95 5.63 -11.85
C TYR A 143 -9.06 5.77 -13.37
N LYS A 144 -10.03 6.56 -13.85
CA LYS A 144 -10.28 6.72 -15.29
C LYS A 144 -9.06 7.33 -15.99
N LEU A 145 -8.39 8.30 -15.37
CA LEU A 145 -7.26 9.01 -15.97
C LEU A 145 -6.00 8.14 -16.07
N PHE A 146 -5.71 7.31 -15.07
CA PHE A 146 -4.50 6.48 -15.07
C PHE A 146 -4.58 5.33 -16.09
N TYR A 147 -5.76 4.73 -16.26
CA TYR A 147 -5.96 3.62 -17.19
C TYR A 147 -5.81 4.04 -18.66
N TYR A 148 -6.33 5.22 -19.03
CA TYR A 148 -6.17 5.75 -20.39
C TYR A 148 -4.71 6.04 -20.73
N HIS A 149 -3.92 6.54 -19.77
CA HIS A 149 -2.53 6.87 -20.05
C HIS A 149 -1.61 5.64 -20.09
N PHE A 150 -1.85 4.64 -19.23
CA PHE A 150 -1.11 3.38 -19.25
C PHE A 150 -1.41 2.56 -20.53
N GLN A 151 -2.67 2.54 -21.00
CA GLN A 151 -3.01 1.87 -22.27
C GLN A 151 -2.36 2.53 -23.50
N LEU A 152 -2.17 3.86 -23.49
CA LEU A 152 -1.53 4.57 -24.59
C LEU A 152 -0.02 4.28 -24.70
N LEU A 153 0.65 4.05 -23.56
CA LEU A 153 2.09 3.75 -23.53
C LEU A 153 2.41 2.32 -23.98
N TYR A 154 1.50 1.36 -23.78
CA TYR A 154 1.70 -0.06 -24.14
C TYR A 154 1.08 -0.49 -25.48
N ARG A 155 0.32 0.39 -26.15
CA ARG A 155 -0.21 0.09 -27.49
C ARG A 155 0.78 0.38 -28.63
N ASN A 156 1.94 0.97 -28.32
CA ASN A 156 2.95 1.38 -29.31
C ASN A 156 4.33 0.72 -29.08
N SER A 157 4.36 -0.41 -28.38
CA SER A 157 5.58 -1.21 -28.12
C SER A 157 5.34 -2.67 -28.44
#